data_AF-A0A3T0W319-F1
#
_entry.id   AF-A0A3T0W319-F1
#
_cell.length_a   1.000
_cell.length_b   1.000
_cell.length_c   1.000
_cell.angle_alpha   90.00
_cell.angle_beta   90.00
_cell.angle_gamma   90.00
#
_symmetry.space_group_name_H-M   'P 1'
#
loop_
_entity.id
_entity.type
_entity.pdbx_description
1 polymer ?
#
loop_
_entity_poly.entity_id
_entity_poly.type
_entity_poly.pdbx_seq_one_letter_code
_entity_poly.pdbx_strand_id
1 'polypeptide(L)'
;MSKIVALSIFLLSFSANAETWIQYDEKIECPDVLELSGNNFIIFNDCYGLDPKEPIIETGKVEIGNNYFFFSDRKIKQQSFLQENTKRQKLKVLLKTKDELKLQSGTKVFMFKRIKLPN
;
A
#
# COMPACT_ATOMS: atom_id res chain seq x y z
N MET A 1 -53.25 5.54 8.35
CA MET A 1 -52.66 5.08 7.06
C MET A 1 -51.15 5.18 7.18
N SER A 2 -50.47 4.10 7.58
CA SER A 2 -49.01 4.08 7.79
C SER A 2 -48.31 3.70 6.49
N LYS A 3 -47.43 4.58 5.99
CA LYS A 3 -46.48 4.25 4.92
C LYS A 3 -45.15 3.89 5.58
N ILE A 4 -44.83 2.61 5.62
CA ILE A 4 -43.50 2.13 5.99
C ILE A 4 -42.64 2.26 4.73
N VAL A 5 -41.67 3.18 4.75
CA VAL A 5 -40.62 3.25 3.74
C VAL A 5 -39.56 2.25 4.12
N ALA A 6 -39.46 1.15 3.38
CA ALA A 6 -38.39 0.18 3.51
C ALA A 6 -37.09 0.82 2.98
N LEU A 7 -36.22 1.26 3.89
CA LEU A 7 -34.87 1.68 3.56
C LEU A 7 -34.02 0.41 3.34
N SER A 8 -33.90 -0.02 2.09
CA SER A 8 -33.04 -1.14 1.72
C SER A 8 -31.58 -0.68 1.81
N ILE A 9 -30.93 -0.97 2.94
CA ILE A 9 -29.50 -0.73 3.14
C ILE A 9 -28.74 -1.79 2.35
N PHE A 10 -28.17 -1.37 1.23
CA PHE A 10 -27.29 -2.18 0.39
C PHE A 10 -25.97 -2.40 1.17
N LEU A 11 -25.87 -3.53 1.87
CA LEU A 11 -24.63 -3.97 2.52
C LEU A 11 -23.63 -4.43 1.44
N LEU A 12 -22.82 -3.49 0.94
CA LEU A 12 -21.67 -3.79 0.10
C LEU A 12 -20.69 -4.67 0.88
N SER A 13 -20.59 -5.91 0.45
CA SER A 13 -19.65 -6.91 0.96
C SER A 13 -18.24 -6.51 0.50
N PHE A 14 -17.51 -5.76 1.33
CA PHE A 14 -16.09 -5.51 1.09
C PHE A 14 -15.30 -6.78 1.42
N SER A 15 -15.12 -7.64 0.42
CA SER A 15 -14.08 -8.66 0.44
C SER A 15 -12.72 -7.98 0.22
N ALA A 16 -12.19 -7.32 1.25
CA ALA A 16 -10.87 -6.72 1.19
C ALA A 16 -9.82 -7.83 1.23
N ASN A 17 -9.50 -8.41 0.07
CA ASN A 17 -8.32 -9.25 -0.08
C ASN A 17 -7.08 -8.35 0.06
N ALA A 18 -6.24 -8.63 1.05
CA ALA A 18 -4.98 -7.92 1.20
C ALA A 18 -4.02 -8.29 0.04
N GLU A 19 -3.32 -7.30 -0.51
CA GLU A 19 -2.26 -7.51 -1.50
C GLU A 19 -0.92 -7.07 -0.93
N THR A 20 0.05 -7.98 -0.88
CA THR A 20 1.39 -7.70 -0.37
C THR A 20 2.42 -7.71 -1.50
N TRP A 21 3.27 -6.69 -1.53
CA TRP A 21 4.22 -6.40 -2.60
C TRP A 21 5.60 -6.13 -2.00
N ILE A 22 6.60 -6.94 -2.33
CA ILE A 22 7.98 -6.74 -1.88
C ILE A 22 8.77 -5.95 -2.91
N GLN A 23 9.42 -4.87 -2.50
CA GLN A 23 10.28 -4.08 -3.36
C GLN A 23 11.50 -4.90 -3.78
N TYR A 24 11.97 -4.72 -5.02
CA TYR A 24 13.21 -5.32 -5.49
C TYR A 24 13.99 -4.35 -6.38
N ASP A 25 15.31 -4.37 -6.21
CA ASP A 25 16.33 -3.73 -7.04
C ASP A 25 17.66 -4.41 -6.66
N GLU A 26 18.64 -4.44 -7.57
CA GLU A 26 19.95 -5.06 -7.34
C GLU A 26 20.74 -4.39 -6.20
N LYS A 27 20.38 -3.16 -5.83
CA LYS A 27 21.05 -2.34 -4.82
C LYS A 27 20.29 -2.24 -3.50
N ILE A 28 19.15 -2.88 -3.38
CA ILE A 28 18.35 -2.84 -2.15
C ILE A 28 18.80 -3.97 -1.24
N GLU A 29 19.62 -3.63 -0.27
CA GLU A 29 19.97 -4.53 0.84
C GLU A 29 18.74 -4.81 1.72
N CYS A 30 17.80 -3.87 1.74
CA CYS A 30 16.72 -3.86 2.68
C CYS A 30 15.37 -3.46 2.05
N PRO A 31 14.59 -4.42 1.55
CA PRO A 31 13.40 -4.12 0.76
C PRO A 31 12.21 -3.71 1.61
N ASP A 32 11.57 -2.62 1.21
CA ASP A 32 10.26 -2.26 1.72
C ASP A 32 9.20 -3.23 1.20
N VAL A 33 8.28 -3.61 2.08
CA VAL A 33 7.10 -4.38 1.73
C VAL A 33 5.88 -3.49 1.85
N LEU A 34 5.12 -3.39 0.77
CA LEU A 34 3.87 -2.65 0.68
C LEU A 34 2.69 -3.63 0.78
N GLU A 35 1.90 -3.51 1.83
CA GLU A 35 0.62 -4.18 1.96
C GLU A 35 -0.53 -3.20 1.69
N LEU A 36 -1.50 -3.65 0.91
CA LEU A 36 -2.72 -2.91 0.58
C LEU A 36 -3.92 -3.71 1.10
N SER A 37 -4.72 -3.11 1.98
CA SER A 37 -5.91 -3.75 2.53
C SER A 37 -7.10 -2.78 2.52
N GLY A 38 -8.00 -3.00 1.58
CA GLY A 38 -9.08 -2.05 1.27
C GLY A 38 -8.51 -0.69 0.86
N ASN A 39 -8.85 0.36 1.63
CA ASN A 39 -8.37 1.72 1.39
C ASN A 39 -7.16 2.09 2.27
N ASN A 40 -6.52 1.11 2.89
CA ASN A 40 -5.36 1.32 3.76
C ASN A 40 -4.10 0.73 3.14
N PHE A 41 -2.97 1.30 3.52
CA PHE A 41 -1.67 0.71 3.23
C PHE A 41 -0.81 0.63 4.49
N ILE A 42 0.08 -0.35 4.49
CA ILE A 42 1.15 -0.54 5.48
C ILE A 42 2.43 -0.71 4.69
N ILE A 43 3.48 0.02 5.06
CA ILE A 43 4.85 -0.27 4.63
C ILE A 43 5.58 -0.81 5.83
N PHE A 44 6.21 -1.97 5.65
CA PHE A 44 7.05 -2.57 6.66
C PHE A 44 8.39 -3.02 6.08
N ASN A 45 9.38 -3.10 6.95
CA ASN A 45 10.76 -3.36 6.62
C ASN A 45 11.41 -4.10 7.81
N ASP A 46 12.02 -5.26 7.56
CA ASP A 46 12.45 -6.21 8.60
C ASP A 46 13.98 -6.48 8.61
N CYS A 47 14.78 -5.63 7.96
CA CYS A 47 16.20 -5.97 7.79
C CYS A 47 17.09 -5.62 8.99
N TYR A 48 16.55 -4.94 9.99
CA TYR A 48 17.29 -4.58 11.19
C TYR A 48 16.99 -5.59 12.31
N GLY A 49 17.57 -6.79 12.15
CA GLY A 49 17.45 -7.94 13.06
C GLY A 49 18.04 -7.76 14.47
N LEU A 50 17.84 -6.62 15.13
CA LEU A 50 18.24 -6.41 16.53
C LEU A 50 17.10 -5.96 17.47
N ASP A 51 15.91 -5.65 16.98
CA ASP A 51 14.66 -5.68 17.78
C ASP A 51 13.45 -5.60 16.83
N PRO A 52 12.65 -6.67 16.61
CA PRO A 52 11.50 -6.66 15.70
C PRO A 52 10.29 -5.88 16.26
N LYS A 53 10.51 -4.95 17.19
CA LYS A 53 9.39 -4.31 17.91
C LYS A 53 8.46 -3.53 16.99
N GLU A 54 8.96 -2.95 15.90
CA GLU A 54 8.14 -2.17 14.98
C GLU A 54 8.58 -2.28 13.51
N PRO A 55 8.34 -3.42 12.82
CA PRO A 55 8.65 -3.57 11.40
C PRO A 55 7.82 -2.61 10.54
N ILE A 56 6.68 -2.15 11.05
CA ILE A 56 5.81 -1.19 10.38
C ILE A 56 6.45 0.21 10.44
N ILE A 57 6.97 0.66 9.30
CA ILE A 57 7.65 1.94 9.16
C ILE A 57 6.74 3.05 8.65
N GLU A 58 5.65 2.72 7.98
CA GLU A 58 4.68 3.69 7.50
C GLU A 58 3.27 3.11 7.37
N THR A 59 2.24 3.91 7.66
CA THR A 59 0.84 3.53 7.44
C THR A 59 0.03 4.70 6.90
N GLY A 60 -1.13 4.43 6.31
CA GLY A 60 -2.07 5.47 5.93
C GLY A 60 -3.18 4.96 5.03
N LYS A 61 -3.75 5.86 4.25
CA LYS A 61 -4.78 5.54 3.26
C LYS A 61 -4.21 5.54 1.85
N VAL A 62 -4.78 4.68 1.02
CA VAL A 62 -4.45 4.57 -0.40
C VAL A 62 -5.72 4.62 -1.24
N GLU A 63 -5.70 5.44 -2.27
CA GLU A 63 -6.67 5.42 -3.37
C GLU A 63 -5.95 4.93 -4.63
N ILE A 64 -6.51 3.91 -5.26
CA ILE A 64 -5.95 3.29 -6.47
C ILE A 64 -6.82 3.69 -7.65
N GLY A 65 -6.30 4.57 -8.50
CA GLY A 65 -6.92 4.93 -9.77
C GLY A 65 -6.36 4.11 -10.94
N ASN A 66 -6.86 4.37 -12.15
CA ASN A 66 -6.45 3.63 -13.35
C ASN A 66 -4.94 3.72 -13.65
N ASN A 67 -4.30 4.84 -13.31
CA ASN A 67 -2.90 5.09 -13.63
C ASN A 67 -2.11 5.71 -12.45
N TYR A 68 -2.66 5.69 -11.24
CA TYR A 68 -1.98 6.25 -10.07
C TYR A 68 -2.33 5.51 -8.78
N PHE A 69 -1.40 5.59 -7.83
CA PHE A 69 -1.64 5.32 -6.42
C PHE A 69 -1.51 6.65 -5.69
N PHE A 70 -2.53 7.01 -4.90
CA PHE A 70 -2.53 8.22 -4.09
C PHE A 70 -2.52 7.84 -2.61
N PHE A 71 -1.37 8.05 -1.97
CA PHE A 71 -1.14 7.83 -0.56
C PHE A 71 -1.51 9.10 0.22
N SER A 72 -2.26 8.95 1.30
CA SER A 72 -2.74 10.06 2.14
C SER A 72 -2.82 9.65 3.60
N ASP A 73 -3.01 10.63 4.49
CA ASP A 73 -3.07 10.43 5.94
C ASP A 73 -1.86 9.62 6.47
N ARG A 74 -0.69 9.86 5.85
CA ARG A 74 0.55 9.11 6.08
C ARG A 74 1.05 9.33 7.52
N LYS A 75 1.26 8.23 8.24
CA LYS A 75 1.92 8.18 9.55
C LYS A 75 3.28 7.52 9.35
N ILE A 76 4.31 8.36 9.31
CA ILE A 76 5.69 7.97 8.98
C ILE A 76 6.45 7.77 10.28
N LYS A 77 6.98 6.56 10.52
CA LYS A 77 7.90 6.27 11.61
C LYS A 77 9.35 6.26 11.13
N GLN A 78 9.59 5.75 9.93
CA GLN A 78 10.91 5.73 9.28
C GLN A 78 10.78 6.01 7.77
N GLN A 79 11.89 6.29 7.12
CA GLN A 79 11.90 6.57 5.68
C GLN A 79 11.59 5.29 4.89
N SER A 80 10.63 5.40 3.97
CA SER A 80 10.26 4.36 3.00
C SER A 80 10.60 4.78 1.57
N PHE A 81 10.27 3.94 0.59
CA PHE A 81 10.33 4.26 -0.85
C PHE A 81 9.51 5.51 -1.23
N LEU A 82 8.54 5.93 -0.41
CA LEU A 82 7.79 7.16 -0.62
C LEU A 82 8.63 8.43 -0.39
N GLN A 83 9.82 8.30 0.21
CA GLN A 83 10.98 9.22 0.31
C GLN A 83 10.74 10.65 0.83
N GLU A 84 9.52 11.15 0.83
CA GLU A 84 9.16 12.51 1.22
C GLU A 84 8.39 12.48 2.54
N ASN A 85 8.73 13.37 3.48
CA ASN A 85 7.97 13.61 4.72
C ASN A 85 6.65 14.38 4.48
N THR A 86 6.06 14.21 3.30
CA THR A 86 4.79 14.80 2.92
C THR A 86 3.65 13.94 3.42
N LYS A 87 2.55 14.54 3.87
CA LYS A 87 1.36 13.79 4.29
C LYS A 87 0.63 13.09 3.15
N ARG A 88 0.99 13.40 1.90
CA ARG A 88 0.35 12.92 0.68
C ARG A 88 1.39 12.67 -0.39
N GLN A 89 1.25 11.56 -1.11
CA GLN A 89 2.14 11.23 -2.23
C GLN A 89 1.35 10.60 -3.37
N LYS A 90 1.61 11.04 -4.60
CA LYS A 90 0.99 10.47 -5.80
C LYS A 90 2.06 9.80 -6.63
N LEU A 91 1.90 8.50 -6.89
CA LEU A 91 2.76 7.73 -7.76
C LEU A 91 2.01 7.34 -9.03
N LYS A 92 2.68 7.45 -10.18
CA LYS A 92 2.13 6.95 -11.45
C LYS A 92 2.32 5.43 -11.53
N VAL A 93 1.29 4.72 -11.97
CA VAL A 93 1.39 3.29 -12.28
C VAL A 93 1.97 3.13 -13.68
N LEU A 94 3.13 2.49 -13.77
CA LEU A 94 3.75 2.12 -15.06
C LEU A 94 3.36 0.71 -15.47
N LEU A 95 3.21 -0.19 -14.50
CA LEU A 95 2.81 -1.58 -14.70
C LEU A 95 2.06 -2.06 -13.46
N LYS A 96 0.93 -2.76 -13.64
CA LYS A 96 0.26 -3.53 -12.59
C LYS A 96 -0.26 -4.82 -13.19
N THR A 97 0.39 -5.93 -12.88
CA THR A 97 -0.05 -7.29 -13.24
C THR A 97 -0.40 -8.06 -11.97
N LYS A 98 -0.69 -9.36 -12.10
CA LYS A 98 -0.94 -10.22 -10.93
C LYS A 98 0.32 -10.45 -10.09
N ASP A 99 1.52 -10.34 -10.68
CA ASP A 99 2.79 -10.70 -10.05
C ASP A 99 3.75 -9.52 -9.91
N GLU A 100 3.57 -8.44 -10.69
CA GLU A 100 4.46 -7.28 -10.70
C GLU A 100 3.72 -5.96 -10.60
N LEU A 101 4.32 -5.02 -9.87
CA LEU A 101 3.89 -3.64 -9.76
C LEU A 101 5.09 -2.71 -10.00
N LYS A 102 4.92 -1.70 -10.85
CA LYS A 102 5.91 -0.64 -11.08
C LYS A 102 5.27 0.72 -10.88
N LEU A 103 5.80 1.48 -9.94
CA LEU A 103 5.33 2.82 -9.57
C LEU A 103 6.41 3.85 -9.87
N GLN A 104 6.03 5.07 -10.23
CA GLN A 104 6.96 6.15 -10.57
C GLN A 104 6.68 7.41 -9.74
N SER A 105 7.74 8.01 -9.19
CA SER A 105 7.75 9.38 -8.67
C SER A 105 8.85 10.19 -9.36
N GLY A 106 8.49 11.22 -10.11
CA GLY A 106 9.46 11.98 -10.91
C GLY A 106 10.28 11.07 -11.82
N THR A 107 11.60 11.05 -11.63
CA THR A 107 12.54 10.19 -12.37
C THR A 107 12.76 8.80 -11.76
N LYS A 108 12.28 8.56 -10.54
CA LYS A 108 12.50 7.29 -9.81
C LYS A 108 11.39 6.29 -10.12
N VAL A 109 11.78 5.04 -10.32
CA VAL A 109 10.88 3.90 -10.53
C VAL A 109 11.09 2.91 -9.39
N PHE A 110 9.98 2.50 -8.78
CA PHE A 110 9.93 1.50 -7.72
C PHE A 110 9.31 0.23 -8.28
N MET A 111 9.98 -0.90 -8.10
CA MET A 111 9.56 -2.18 -8.66
C MET A 111 9.24 -3.14 -7.52
N PHE A 112 8.13 -3.86 -7.65
CA PHE A 112 7.65 -4.78 -6.63
C PHE A 112 7.20 -6.10 -7.24
N LYS A 113 7.41 -7.20 -6.50
CA LYS A 113 6.85 -8.52 -6.78
C LYS A 113 5.74 -8.82 -5.79
N ARG A 114 4.66 -9.43 -6.25
CA ARG A 114 3.59 -9.88 -5.36
C ARG A 114 4.08 -11.07 -4.53
N ILE A 115 3.78 -11.06 -3.24
CA ILE A 115 3.98 -12.21 -2.36
C ILE A 115 2.64 -12.65 -1.78
N LYS A 116 2.47 -13.96 -1.62
CA LYS A 116 1.38 -14.53 -0.83
C LYS A 116 1.95 -14.78 0.55
N LEU A 117 1.50 -14.02 1.54
CA LEU A 117 1.77 -14.38 2.92
C LEU A 117 0.98 -15.65 3.25
N PRO A 118 1.60 -16.70 3.82
CA PRO A 118 0.84 -17.82 4.35
C PRO A 118 -0.05 -17.30 5.48
N ASN A 119 -1.35 -17.59 5.39
CA ASN A 119 -2.33 -17.31 6.45
C ASN A 119 -1.99 -18.06 7.74
#